data_AF-C4XU06-F1
#
_entry.id   AF-C4XU06-F1
#
_cell.length_a   1.000
_cell.length_b   1.000
_cell.length_c   1.000
_cell.angle_alpha   90.00
_cell.angle_beta   90.00
_cell.angle_gamma   90.00
#
_symmetry.space_group_name_H-M   'P 1'
#
loop_
_entity.id
_entity.type
_entity.pdbx_description
1 polymer ?
#
loop_
_entity_poly.entity_id
_entity_poly.type
_entity_poly.pdbx_seq_one_letter_code
_entity_poly.pdbx_strand_id
1 'polypeptide(L)'
;MKLAQHCLSAVPLALAGYAASGGRFSGAVMAGLSSVLIDCDHVLDYLLYKKRWGGMKDFFANCEEGRLPRLYLVLHSFEFVIFLWLLVGFGIAAPWGVGLTIGVTGHLLLDWVGNRHVVKQSFYWMSFRAMHRFDGNQLYVTPPVSLEDPAEESARA
;
A
#
# COMPACT_ATOMS: atom_id res chain seq x y z
N MET A 1 -6.00 -1.83 -6.79
CA MET A 1 -6.15 -2.58 -8.07
C MET A 1 -6.32 -4.06 -7.76
N LYS A 2 -6.64 -4.94 -8.73
CA LYS A 2 -6.67 -6.40 -8.44
C LYS A 2 -5.24 -6.93 -8.37
N LEU A 3 -4.99 -7.96 -7.56
CA LEU A 3 -3.66 -8.59 -7.40
C LEU A 3 -2.95 -8.86 -8.74
N ALA A 4 -3.69 -9.33 -9.75
CA ALA A 4 -3.14 -9.59 -11.08
C ALA A 4 -2.49 -8.35 -11.72
N GLN A 5 -3.07 -7.16 -11.52
CA GLN A 5 -2.53 -5.92 -12.06
C GLN A 5 -1.25 -5.49 -11.32
N HIS A 6 -1.16 -5.73 -10.00
CA HIS A 6 0.06 -5.53 -9.22
C HIS A 6 1.17 -6.51 -9.63
N CYS A 7 0.83 -7.78 -9.88
CA CYS A 7 1.80 -8.74 -10.43
C CYS A 7 2.31 -8.34 -11.82
N LEU A 8 1.45 -7.77 -12.67
CA LEU A 8 1.86 -7.28 -13.99
C LEU A 8 2.79 -6.07 -13.93
N SER A 9 2.60 -5.17 -12.95
CA SER A 9 3.48 -4.00 -12.79
C SER A 9 4.89 -4.38 -12.32
N ALA A 10 5.07 -5.57 -11.72
CA ALA A 10 6.38 -6.05 -11.27
C ALA A 10 7.40 -6.17 -12.40
N VAL A 11 6.97 -6.47 -13.64
CA VAL A 11 7.88 -6.61 -14.79
C VAL A 11 8.56 -5.29 -15.17
N PRO A 12 7.83 -4.20 -15.52
CA PRO A 12 8.47 -2.93 -15.83
C PRO A 12 9.22 -2.34 -14.62
N LEU A 13 8.76 -2.60 -13.39
CA LEU A 13 9.45 -2.13 -12.18
C LEU A 13 10.75 -2.88 -11.91
N ALA A 14 10.80 -4.19 -12.17
CA ALA A 14 12.04 -4.96 -12.09
C ALA A 14 13.08 -4.46 -13.11
N LEU A 15 12.66 -4.12 -14.33
CA LEU A 15 13.55 -3.52 -15.34
C LEU A 15 14.06 -2.15 -14.89
N ALA A 16 13.19 -1.31 -14.33
CA ALA A 16 13.58 -0.02 -13.77
C ALA A 16 14.58 -0.18 -12.61
N GLY A 17 14.35 -1.13 -11.69
CA GLY A 17 15.25 -1.44 -10.59
C GLY A 17 16.61 -1.96 -11.06
N TYR A 18 16.65 -2.79 -12.11
CA TYR A 18 17.88 -3.23 -12.75
C TYR A 18 18.69 -2.05 -13.28
N ALA A 19 18.04 -1.16 -14.06
CA ALA A 19 18.70 0.00 -14.64
C ALA A 19 19.20 0.98 -13.56
N ALA A 20 18.35 1.33 -12.60
CA ALA A 20 18.67 2.27 -11.51
C ALA A 20 19.80 1.77 -10.60
N SER A 21 19.94 0.46 -10.43
CA SER A 21 20.99 -0.15 -9.61
C SER A 21 22.32 -0.39 -10.36
N GLY A 22 22.45 0.13 -11.59
CA GLY A 22 23.64 -0.02 -12.42
C GLY A 22 23.79 -1.42 -13.01
N GLY A 23 22.68 -2.06 -13.37
CA GLY A 23 22.66 -3.40 -13.99
C GLY A 23 22.84 -4.54 -12.99
N ARG A 24 22.45 -4.35 -11.72
CA ARG A 24 22.61 -5.37 -10.69
C ARG A 24 21.33 -6.17 -10.52
N PHE A 25 21.43 -7.49 -10.63
CA PHE A 25 20.29 -8.39 -10.53
C PHE A 25 19.53 -8.25 -9.20
N SER A 26 20.24 -7.99 -8.10
CA SER A 26 19.62 -7.75 -6.79
C SER A 26 18.67 -6.55 -6.78
N GLY A 27 18.94 -5.51 -7.59
CA GLY A 27 18.04 -4.37 -7.73
C GLY A 27 16.77 -4.73 -8.52
N ALA A 28 16.91 -5.55 -9.55
CA ALA A 28 15.77 -6.04 -10.34
C ALA A 28 14.82 -6.90 -9.49
N VAL A 29 15.37 -7.88 -8.79
CA VAL A 29 14.61 -8.78 -7.91
C VAL A 29 13.89 -7.99 -6.83
N MET A 30 14.60 -7.07 -6.17
CA MET A 30 14.00 -6.34 -5.06
C MET A 30 12.91 -5.36 -5.53
N ALA A 31 13.07 -4.73 -6.70
CA ALA A 31 12.03 -3.87 -7.26
C ALA A 31 10.77 -4.66 -7.62
N GLY A 32 10.90 -5.84 -8.25
CA GLY A 32 9.74 -6.67 -8.60
C GLY A 32 9.05 -7.28 -7.37
N LEU A 33 9.81 -7.70 -6.36
CA LEU A 33 9.23 -8.22 -5.11
C LEU A 33 8.55 -7.13 -4.31
N SER A 34 9.21 -5.99 -4.09
CA SER A 34 8.67 -4.93 -3.26
C SER A 34 7.45 -4.25 -3.90
N SER A 35 7.34 -4.25 -5.23
CA SER A 35 6.16 -3.72 -5.92
C SER A 35 4.90 -4.57 -5.77
N VAL A 36 4.99 -5.78 -5.22
CA VAL A 36 3.83 -6.65 -4.93
C VAL A 36 3.67 -6.85 -3.43
N LEU A 37 4.77 -7.10 -2.71
CA LEU A 37 4.74 -7.40 -1.28
C LEU A 37 4.39 -6.19 -0.41
N ILE A 38 4.44 -4.97 -0.94
CA ILE A 38 3.98 -3.78 -0.22
C ILE A 38 2.50 -3.89 0.19
N ASP A 39 1.66 -4.51 -0.65
CA ASP A 39 0.23 -4.77 -0.37
C ASP A 39 0.00 -5.66 0.85
N CYS A 40 1.03 -6.35 1.36
CA CYS A 40 0.91 -7.14 2.57
C CYS A 40 0.65 -6.28 3.81
N ASP A 41 0.84 -4.95 3.77
CA ASP A 41 0.46 -4.09 4.90
C ASP A 41 -1.06 -4.05 5.15
N HIS A 42 -1.89 -4.35 4.14
CA HIS A 42 -3.32 -4.56 4.30
C HIS A 42 -3.66 -5.71 5.25
N VAL A 43 -2.77 -6.71 5.39
CA VAL A 43 -2.98 -7.82 6.33
C VAL A 43 -3.05 -7.31 7.76
N LEU A 44 -2.27 -6.28 8.11
CA LEU A 44 -2.31 -5.67 9.43
C LEU A 44 -3.68 -5.02 9.68
N ASP A 45 -4.16 -4.21 8.75
CA ASP A 45 -5.45 -3.54 8.84
C ASP A 45 -6.61 -4.55 8.97
N TYR A 46 -6.56 -5.61 8.16
CA TYR A 46 -7.51 -6.71 8.20
C TYR A 46 -7.50 -7.42 9.57
N LEU A 47 -6.32 -7.77 10.09
CA LEU A 47 -6.20 -8.46 11.38
C LEU A 47 -6.61 -7.57 12.56
N LEU A 48 -6.31 -6.27 12.51
CA LEU A 48 -6.75 -5.31 13.51
C LEU A 48 -8.27 -5.14 13.53
N TYR A 49 -8.91 -5.16 12.35
CA TYR A 49 -10.36 -5.08 12.24
C TYR A 49 -11.05 -6.39 12.66
N LYS A 50 -10.70 -7.51 12.01
CA LYS A 50 -11.37 -8.81 12.23
C LYS A 50 -10.96 -9.51 13.52
N LYS A 51 -9.80 -9.15 14.10
CA LYS A 51 -9.19 -9.79 15.28
C LYS A 51 -8.91 -11.29 15.14
N ARG A 52 -9.03 -11.84 13.92
CA ARG A 52 -8.76 -13.24 13.57
C ARG A 52 -8.49 -13.37 12.08
N TRP A 53 -7.85 -14.46 11.68
CA TRP A 53 -7.65 -14.81 10.28
C TRP A 53 -8.86 -15.58 9.73
N GLY A 54 -9.59 -15.00 8.77
CA GLY A 54 -10.74 -15.62 8.10
C GLY A 54 -10.40 -16.38 6.81
N GLY A 55 -9.12 -16.48 6.44
CA GLY A 55 -8.67 -17.08 5.18
C GLY A 55 -8.54 -16.09 4.02
N MET A 56 -7.89 -16.51 2.94
CA MET A 56 -7.57 -15.65 1.80
C MET A 56 -8.82 -15.05 1.13
N LYS A 57 -9.90 -15.84 1.00
CA LYS A 57 -11.14 -15.39 0.37
C LYS A 57 -11.80 -14.25 1.15
N ASP A 58 -11.84 -14.37 2.48
CA ASP A 58 -12.39 -13.31 3.34
C ASP A 58 -11.47 -12.08 3.32
N PHE A 59 -10.14 -12.27 3.38
CA PHE A 59 -9.18 -11.17 3.27
C PHE A 59 -9.40 -10.34 2.00
N PHE A 60 -9.39 -10.98 0.81
CA PHE A 60 -9.59 -10.27 -0.45
C PHE A 60 -10.97 -9.61 -0.54
N ALA A 61 -12.04 -10.25 -0.04
CA ALA A 61 -13.36 -9.64 -0.02
C ALA A 61 -13.41 -8.37 0.86
N ASN A 62 -12.73 -8.35 2.01
CA ASN A 62 -12.72 -7.15 2.86
C ASN A 62 -11.85 -6.02 2.27
N CYS A 63 -10.71 -6.35 1.64
CA CYS A 63 -9.81 -5.37 1.06
C CYS A 63 -10.32 -4.82 -0.28
N GLU A 64 -10.73 -5.68 -1.22
CA GLU A 64 -11.17 -5.24 -2.56
C GLU A 64 -12.50 -4.51 -2.54
N GLU A 65 -13.40 -4.88 -1.61
CA GLU A 65 -14.71 -4.22 -1.48
C GLU A 65 -14.67 -3.04 -0.50
N GLY A 66 -13.49 -2.68 0.03
CA GLY A 66 -13.29 -1.52 0.91
C GLY A 66 -14.10 -1.58 2.20
N ARG A 67 -14.24 -2.78 2.80
CA ARG A 67 -15.03 -3.02 4.02
C ARG A 67 -14.28 -2.74 5.33
N LEU A 68 -13.05 -2.24 5.24
CA LEU A 68 -12.22 -1.96 6.41
C LEU A 68 -12.54 -0.55 6.94
N PRO A 69 -13.06 -0.39 8.17
CA PRO A 69 -13.44 0.91 8.73
C PRO A 69 -12.22 1.80 9.02
N ARG A 70 -11.05 1.20 9.24
CA ARG A 70 -9.80 1.92 9.48
C ARG A 70 -8.72 1.47 8.50
N LEU A 71 -8.01 2.45 7.93
CA LEU A 71 -6.97 2.24 6.92
C LEU A 71 -5.64 2.85 7.38
N TYR A 72 -4.78 2.05 8.01
CA TYR A 72 -3.47 2.48 8.49
C TYR A 72 -2.39 2.41 7.42
N LEU A 73 -2.43 1.37 6.55
CA LEU A 73 -1.51 1.07 5.42
C LEU A 73 -0.15 1.78 5.52
N VAL A 74 0.69 1.33 6.44
CA VAL A 74 1.86 2.09 6.85
C VAL A 74 2.85 2.29 5.72
N LEU A 75 3.01 1.26 4.90
CA LEU A 75 3.96 1.26 3.78
C LEU A 75 3.44 2.09 2.60
N HIS A 76 2.11 2.21 2.47
CA HIS A 76 1.45 3.07 1.48
C HIS A 76 1.48 4.55 1.88
N SER A 77 2.66 5.08 2.17
CA SER A 77 2.84 6.48 2.53
C SER A 77 3.95 7.16 1.72
N PHE A 78 3.69 8.40 1.29
CA PHE A 78 4.72 9.22 0.66
C PHE A 78 5.84 9.57 1.65
N GLU A 79 5.55 9.66 2.95
CA GLU A 79 6.58 9.80 3.98
C GLU A 79 7.57 8.62 3.97
N PHE A 80 7.08 7.38 3.81
CA PHE A 80 7.94 6.20 3.68
C PHE A 80 8.75 6.21 2.37
N VAL A 81 8.12 6.58 1.25
CA VAL A 81 8.82 6.74 -0.03
C VAL A 81 9.95 7.77 0.07
N ILE A 82 9.68 8.94 0.66
CA ILE A 82 10.69 9.99 0.88
C ILE A 82 11.84 9.44 1.72
N PHE A 83 11.54 8.75 2.83
CA PHE A 83 12.57 8.13 3.65
C PHE A 83 13.47 7.17 2.86
N LEU A 84 12.89 6.30 2.03
CA LEU A 84 13.65 5.38 1.17
C LEU A 84 14.53 6.11 0.15
N TRP A 85 14.03 7.19 -0.45
CA TRP A 85 14.81 8.01 -1.37
C TRP A 85 15.93 8.78 -0.68
N LEU A 86 15.75 9.21 0.57
CA LEU A 86 16.84 9.79 1.36
C LEU A 86 17.97 8.77 1.57
N LEU A 87 17.65 7.52 1.91
CA LEU A 87 18.67 6.46 2.04
C LEU A 87 19.43 6.22 0.73
N VAL A 88 18.75 6.29 -0.41
CA VAL A 88 19.39 6.19 -1.74
C VAL A 88 20.26 7.43 -2.01
N GLY A 89 19.73 8.63 -1.81
CA GLY A 89 20.41 9.90 -2.11
C GLY A 89 21.64 10.15 -1.24
N PHE A 90 21.65 9.68 0.01
CA PHE A 90 22.83 9.71 0.88
C PHE A 90 23.82 8.56 0.65
N GLY A 91 23.59 7.70 -0.36
CA GLY A 91 24.48 6.58 -0.70
C GLY A 91 24.51 5.46 0.34
N ILE A 92 23.53 5.41 1.25
CA ILE A 92 23.40 4.36 2.28
C ILE A 92 22.85 3.07 1.65
N ALA A 93 22.01 3.20 0.62
CA ALA A 93 21.35 2.07 0.00
C ALA A 93 22.31 1.21 -0.84
N ALA A 94 22.37 -0.07 -0.52
CA ALA A 94 22.94 -1.07 -1.41
C ALA A 94 22.07 -1.23 -2.69
N PRO A 95 22.57 -1.91 -3.74
CA PRO A 95 21.83 -2.09 -4.98
C PRO A 95 20.42 -2.69 -4.85
N TRP A 96 20.23 -3.63 -3.92
CA TRP A 96 18.90 -4.16 -3.60
C TRP A 96 18.01 -3.09 -2.96
N GLY A 97 18.58 -2.19 -2.15
CA GLY A 97 17.86 -1.08 -1.54
C GLY A 97 17.38 -0.06 -2.58
N VAL A 98 18.21 0.24 -3.60
CA VAL A 98 17.78 1.03 -4.76
C VAL A 98 16.59 0.36 -5.46
N GLY A 99 16.67 -0.95 -5.69
CA GLY A 99 15.57 -1.74 -6.24
C GLY A 99 14.30 -1.65 -5.39
N LEU A 100 14.42 -1.86 -4.07
CA LEU A 100 13.32 -1.75 -3.12
C LEU A 100 12.61 -0.41 -3.25
N THR A 101 13.38 0.69 -3.24
CA THR A 101 12.87 2.06 -3.37
C THR A 101 12.12 2.25 -4.67
N ILE A 102 12.65 1.76 -5.79
CA ILE A 102 11.99 1.83 -7.10
C ILE A 102 10.67 1.05 -7.10
N GLY A 103 10.66 -0.19 -6.59
CA GLY A 103 9.45 -1.02 -6.57
C GLY A 103 8.35 -0.45 -5.70
N VAL A 104 8.68 0.02 -4.49
CA VAL A 104 7.74 0.70 -3.57
C VAL A 104 7.22 2.00 -4.17
N THR A 105 8.11 2.84 -4.71
CA THR A 105 7.71 4.10 -5.35
C THR A 105 6.80 3.86 -6.55
N GLY A 106 7.19 2.93 -7.43
CA GLY A 106 6.45 2.61 -8.63
C GLY A 106 5.06 2.04 -8.33
N HIS A 107 4.98 1.13 -7.36
CA HIS A 107 3.69 0.67 -6.85
C HIS A 107 2.83 1.85 -6.38
N LEU A 108 3.35 2.67 -5.46
CA LEU A 108 2.58 3.75 -4.84
C LEU A 108 2.09 4.78 -5.87
N LEU A 109 2.90 5.11 -6.88
CA LEU A 109 2.50 6.04 -7.94
C LEU A 109 1.41 5.47 -8.84
N LEU A 110 1.50 4.19 -9.22
CA LEU A 110 0.46 3.54 -10.01
C LEU A 110 -0.87 3.54 -9.25
N ASP A 111 -0.80 3.29 -7.95
CA ASP A 111 -1.92 3.29 -7.05
C ASP A 111 -2.51 4.69 -6.86
N TRP A 112 -1.67 5.70 -6.64
CA TRP A 112 -2.05 7.11 -6.52
C TRP A 112 -2.81 7.64 -7.74
N VAL A 113 -2.36 7.25 -8.94
CA VAL A 113 -3.01 7.61 -10.21
C VAL A 113 -4.27 6.77 -10.46
N GLY A 114 -4.20 5.46 -10.24
CA GLY A 114 -5.29 4.51 -10.52
C GLY A 114 -6.49 4.68 -9.59
N ASN A 115 -6.24 5.01 -8.32
CA ASN A 115 -7.27 5.10 -7.29
C ASN A 115 -7.81 6.53 -7.09
N ARG A 116 -7.49 7.48 -7.97
CA ARG A 116 -7.90 8.90 -7.84
C ARG A 116 -9.40 9.16 -7.78
N HIS A 117 -10.20 8.23 -8.28
CA HIS A 117 -11.67 8.30 -8.25
C HIS A 117 -12.27 7.53 -7.06
N VAL A 118 -11.44 6.78 -6.33
CA VAL A 118 -11.85 5.91 -5.21
C VAL A 118 -11.51 6.58 -3.88
N VAL A 119 -10.27 7.01 -3.70
CA VAL A 119 -9.76 7.65 -2.48
C VAL A 119 -9.36 9.09 -2.73
N LYS A 120 -9.42 9.92 -1.68
CA LYS A 120 -8.89 11.29 -1.75
C LYS A 120 -7.41 11.22 -2.11
N GLN A 121 -6.92 12.13 -2.96
CA GLN A 121 -5.50 12.14 -3.36
C GLN A 121 -4.54 12.26 -2.16
N SER A 122 -4.96 12.94 -1.10
CA SER A 122 -4.20 13.06 0.14
C SER A 122 -4.11 11.77 0.97
N PHE A 123 -4.88 10.73 0.63
CA PHE A 123 -4.89 9.42 1.31
C PHE A 123 -3.51 8.81 1.47
N TYR A 124 -2.64 8.97 0.47
CA TYR A 124 -1.30 8.41 0.45
C TYR A 124 -0.31 9.17 1.35
N TRP A 125 -0.75 10.21 2.07
CA TRP A 125 0.01 10.81 3.17
C TRP A 125 -0.41 10.16 4.48
N MET A 126 0.54 9.58 5.21
CA MET A 126 0.31 9.01 6.53
C MET A 126 -0.26 10.06 7.49
N SER A 127 0.34 11.26 7.47
CA SER A 127 -0.10 12.41 8.25
C SER A 127 -1.57 12.77 8.00
N PHE A 128 -2.01 12.76 6.74
CA PHE A 128 -3.41 12.97 6.39
C PHE A 128 -4.33 11.92 6.99
N ARG A 129 -3.97 10.64 6.86
CA ARG A 129 -4.76 9.55 7.46
C ARG A 129 -4.82 9.67 8.98
N ALA A 130 -3.71 10.01 9.63
CA ALA A 130 -3.67 10.23 11.07
C ALA A 130 -4.56 11.41 11.52
N MET A 131 -4.56 12.54 10.79
CA MET A 131 -5.45 13.68 11.07
C MET A 131 -6.93 13.30 10.98
N HIS A 132 -7.28 12.37 10.09
CA HIS A 132 -8.62 11.79 9.95
C HIS A 132 -8.83 10.52 10.77
N ARG A 133 -7.96 10.24 11.75
CA ARG A 133 -8.05 9.08 12.66
C ARG A 133 -8.14 7.73 11.94
N PHE A 134 -7.60 7.66 10.72
CA PHE A 134 -7.62 6.52 9.82
C PHE A 134 -9.02 6.09 9.37
N ASP A 135 -10.04 6.93 9.55
CA ASP A 135 -11.45 6.61 9.27
C ASP A 135 -11.73 6.50 7.76
N GLY A 136 -12.06 5.29 7.30
CA GLY A 136 -12.36 4.99 5.89
C GLY A 136 -13.44 5.90 5.31
N ASN A 137 -14.47 6.27 6.08
CA ASN A 137 -15.55 7.14 5.61
C ASN A 137 -15.06 8.56 5.24
N GLN A 138 -13.95 9.00 5.85
CA GLN A 138 -13.33 10.29 5.57
C GLN A 138 -12.23 10.21 4.52
N LEU A 139 -11.75 9.02 4.20
CA LEU A 139 -10.61 8.78 3.31
C LEU A 139 -11.04 8.43 1.88
N TYR A 140 -12.18 7.74 1.72
CA TYR A 140 -12.79 7.50 0.41
C TYR A 140 -13.44 8.77 -0.15
N VAL A 141 -13.49 8.88 -1.49
CA VAL A 141 -14.31 9.90 -2.18
C VAL A 141 -15.79 9.51 -2.10
N THR A 142 -16.08 8.23 -2.28
CA THR A 142 -17.40 7.64 -2.06
C THR A 142 -17.16 6.25 -1.46
N PRO A 143 -17.55 6.01 -0.19
CA PRO A 143 -17.36 4.72 0.44
C PRO A 143 -18.09 3.63 -0.36
N PRO A 144 -17.44 2.49 -0.68
CA PRO A 144 -18.08 1.41 -1.43
C PRO A 144 -19.23 0.75 -0.66
N VAL A 145 -19.17 0.79 0.67
CA VAL A 145 -20.24 0.40 1.60
C VAL A 145 -20.21 1.39 2.77
N SER A 146 -21.35 1.68 3.39
CA SER A 146 -21.38 2.44 4.66
C SER A 146 -20.60 1.67 5.71
N LEU A 147 -19.46 2.21 6.16
CA LEU A 147 -18.64 1.58 7.19
C LEU A 147 -19.20 2.00 8.54
N GLU A 148 -19.95 1.11 9.21
CA GLU A 148 -20.41 1.33 10.58
C GLU A 148 -19.20 1.44 11.53
N ASP A 149 -19.29 2.29 12.54
CA ASP A 149 -18.24 2.40 13.56
C ASP A 149 -18.20 1.08 14.35
N PRO A 150 -17.03 0.46 14.56
CA PRO A 150 -16.90 -0.71 15.44
C PRO A 150 -17.53 -0.52 16.84
N ALA A 151 -17.64 0.72 17.32
CA ALA A 151 -18.33 1.04 18.56
C ALA A 151 -19.86 0.81 18.49
N GLU A 152 -20.48 1.02 17.33
CA GLU A 152 -21.91 0.76 17.11
C GLU A 152 -22.19 -0.72 16.86
N GLU A 153 -21.31 -1.45 16.17
CA GLU A 153 -21.46 -2.90 15.94
C GLU A 153 -21.38 -3.68 17.26
N SER A 154 -20.45 -3.31 18.16
CA SER A 154 -20.34 -3.89 19.51
C SER A 154 -21.53 -3.55 20.41
N ALA A 155 -22.26 -2.48 20.15
CA ALA A 155 -23.44 -2.10 20.93
C ALA A 155 -24.72 -2.85 20.48
N ARG A 156 -24.66 -3.56 19.33
CA ARG A 156 -25.77 -4.30 18.74
C ARG A 156 -25.65 -5.83 18.85
N ALA A 157 -24.49 -6.35 19.28
CA ALA A 157 -24.22 -7.77 19.49
C ALA A 157 -24.40 -8.17 20.96
#